data_AF-A0A9E1MWX2-F1
#
_entry.id   AF-A0A9E1MWX2-F1
#
_cell.length_a   1.000
_cell.length_b   1.000
_cell.length_c   1.000
_cell.angle_alpha   90.00
_cell.angle_beta   90.00
_cell.angle_gamma   90.00
#
_symmetry.space_group_name_H-M   'P 1'
#
loop_
_entity.id
_entity.type
_entity.pdbx_description
1 polymer ?
#
loop_
_entity_poly.entity_id
_entity_poly.type
_entity_poly.pdbx_seq_one_letter_code
_entity_poly.pdbx_strand_id
1 'polypeptide(L)' 'MLLYSIVVLWYAEHGHGTAADIYPRRPWYQHKVSPSFADTIATLRWATLYPRLFAEVAKTRVPEKFEVARDCWMREAA' A
#
# COMPACT_ATOMS: atom_id res chain seq x y z
N MET A 1 -18.81 -3.87 -17.82
CA MET A 1 -18.53 -5.09 -17.02
C MET A 1 -17.11 -5.65 -17.22
N LEU A 2 -16.51 -5.57 -18.41
CA LEU A 2 -15.13 -6.04 -18.65
C LEU A 2 -14.06 -5.35 -17.77
N LEU A 3 -14.17 -4.03 -17.59
CA LEU A 3 -13.24 -3.26 -16.75
C LEU A 3 -13.26 -3.73 -15.28
N TYR A 4 -14.41 -4.18 -14.79
CA TYR A 4 -14.52 -4.70 -13.43
C TYR A 4 -13.76 -6.02 -13.31
N SER A 5 -14.02 -6.94 -14.24
CA SER A 5 -13.38 -8.27 -14.27
C SER A 5 -11.87 -8.19 -14.44
N ILE A 6 -11.35 -7.34 -15.33
CA ILE A 6 -9.90 -7.21 -15.55
C ILE A 6 -9.20 -6.64 -14.31
N VAL A 7 -9.83 -5.71 -13.60
CA VAL A 7 -9.28 -5.13 -12.38
C VAL A 7 -9.24 -6.16 -11.24
N VAL A 8 -10.31 -6.95 -11.09
CA VAL A 8 -10.35 -8.04 -10.10
C VAL A 8 -9.34 -9.14 -10.45
N LEU A 9 -9.25 -9.54 -11.72
CA LEU A 9 -8.30 -10.56 -12.17
C LEU A 9 -6.85 -10.12 -11.95
N TRP A 10 -6.52 -8.89 -12.35
CA TRP A 10 -5.19 -8.32 -12.09
C TRP A 10 -4.88 -8.32 -10.60
N TYR A 11 -5.83 -7.97 -9.74
CA TYR A 11 -5.61 -7.98 -8.30
C TYR A 11 -5.38 -9.39 -7.76
N ALA A 12 -6.14 -10.37 -8.22
CA ALA A 12 -5.96 -11.76 -7.80
C ALA A 12 -4.57 -12.31 -8.20
N GLU A 13 -4.08 -11.97 -9.39
CA GLU A 13 -2.82 -12.49 -9.91
C GLU A 13 -1.58 -11.70 -9.46
N HIS A 14 -1.69 -10.37 -9.37
CA HIS A 14 -0.54 -9.46 -9.22
C HIS A 14 -0.66 -8.48 -8.05
N GLY A 15 -1.87 -8.21 -7.56
CA GLY A 15 -2.10 -7.20 -6.52
C GLY A 15 -2.05 -7.78 -5.11
N HIS A 16 -2.67 -8.95 -4.91
CA HIS A 16 -2.89 -9.55 -3.62
C HIS A 16 -1.58 -10.02 -2.96
N GLY A 17 -1.36 -9.63 -1.70
CA GLY A 17 -0.17 -10.00 -0.94
C GLY A 17 1.11 -9.24 -1.29
N THR A 18 1.04 -8.27 -2.21
CA THR A 18 2.19 -7.41 -2.55
C THR A 18 2.39 -6.27 -1.56
N ALA A 19 3.54 -5.60 -1.62
CA ALA A 19 3.79 -4.41 -0.81
C ALA A 19 2.86 -3.22 -1.12
N ALA A 20 2.18 -3.24 -2.27
CA ALA A 20 1.16 -2.28 -2.64
C ALA A 20 -0.23 -2.67 -2.12
N ASP A 21 -0.42 -3.89 -1.62
CA ASP A 21 -1.68 -4.34 -1.06
C ASP A 21 -1.99 -3.56 0.22
N ILE A 22 -3.14 -2.90 0.20
CA ILE A 22 -3.65 -2.14 1.35
C ILE A 22 -4.30 -3.08 2.36
N TYR A 23 -4.75 -4.26 1.93
CA TYR A 23 -5.19 -5.31 2.82
C TYR A 23 -3.97 -6.11 3.30
N PRO A 24 -3.77 -6.37 4.61
CA PRO A 24 -4.58 -6.05 5.79
C PRO A 24 -4.01 -4.88 6.62
N ARG A 25 -3.43 -3.83 6.01
CA ARG A 25 -2.72 -2.73 6.70
C ARG A 25 -3.63 -1.76 7.46
N ARG A 26 -4.54 -2.25 8.29
CA ARG A 26 -5.50 -1.45 9.09
C ARG A 26 -5.56 -1.99 10.52
N PRO A 27 -4.66 -1.58 11.42
CA PRO A 27 -4.63 -2.07 12.79
C PRO A 27 -5.91 -1.76 13.57
N TRP A 28 -6.68 -0.74 13.17
CA TRP A 28 -7.96 -0.37 13.79
C TRP A 28 -9.19 -1.13 13.25
N TYR A 29 -9.04 -1.96 12.21
CA TYR A 29 -10.18 -2.63 11.56
C TYR A 29 -9.87 -4.11 11.29
N GLN A 30 -9.81 -4.88 12.38
CA GLN A 30 -9.34 -6.27 12.39
C GLN A 30 -10.37 -7.28 11.88
N HIS A 31 -11.66 -6.93 11.84
CA HIS A 31 -12.74 -7.85 11.44
C HIS A 31 -12.94 -7.96 9.93
N LYS A 32 -12.12 -7.29 9.10
CA LYS A 32 -12.26 -7.38 7.65
C LYS A 32 -11.64 -8.68 7.14
N VAL A 33 -12.50 -9.64 6.78
CA VAL A 33 -12.08 -10.99 6.36
C VAL A 33 -11.72 -11.06 4.87
N SER A 34 -12.22 -10.14 4.05
CA SER A 34 -11.99 -10.16 2.59
C SER A 34 -11.66 -8.77 2.01
N PRO A 35 -10.85 -8.72 0.94
CA PRO A 35 -10.58 -7.49 0.22
C PRO A 35 -11.84 -7.01 -0.49
N SER A 36 -12.16 -5.71 -0.38
CA SER A 36 -13.25 -5.12 -1.15
C SER A 36 -12.75 -4.60 -2.49
N PHE A 37 -13.65 -4.44 -3.47
CA PHE A 37 -13.29 -3.85 -4.77
C PHE A 37 -12.63 -2.47 -4.66
N ALA A 38 -13.00 -1.69 -3.64
CA ALA A 38 -12.34 -0.43 -3.32
C ALA A 38 -10.86 -0.63 -2.93
N ASP A 39 -10.53 -1.69 -2.18
CA ASP A 39 -9.15 -2.02 -1.83
C ASP A 39 -8.37 -2.49 -3.07
N THR A 40 -9.04 -3.23 -3.97
CA THR A 40 -8.47 -3.63 -5.27
C THR A 40 -8.08 -2.41 -6.12
N ILE A 41 -8.99 -1.42 -6.28
CA ILE A 41 -8.67 -0.18 -7.01
C ILE A 41 -7.57 0.59 -6.30
N ALA A 42 -7.62 0.67 -4.97
CA ALA A 42 -6.61 1.39 -4.22
C ALA A 42 -5.23 0.74 -4.40
N THR A 43 -5.13 -0.59 -4.31
CA THR A 43 -3.90 -1.36 -4.59
C THR A 43 -3.40 -1.10 -6.01
N LEU A 44 -4.30 -1.09 -7.01
CA LEU A 44 -3.93 -0.78 -8.38
C LEU A 44 -3.37 0.66 -8.53
N ARG A 45 -3.96 1.65 -7.85
CA ARG A 45 -3.45 3.02 -7.83
C ARG A 45 -2.07 3.10 -7.19
N TRP A 46 -1.85 2.40 -6.09
CA TRP A 46 -0.53 2.33 -5.46
C TRP A 46 0.49 1.65 -6.37
N ALA A 47 0.15 0.54 -7.03
CA ALA A 47 1.06 -0.14 -7.94
C ALA A 47 1.41 0.69 -9.18
N THR A 48 0.48 1.49 -9.70
CA THR A 48 0.63 2.18 -10.99
C THR A 48 1.03 3.65 -10.88
N LEU A 49 0.38 4.40 -9.98
CA LEU A 49 0.56 5.84 -9.83
C LEU A 49 1.68 6.17 -8.88
N TYR A 50 1.83 5.42 -7.79
CA TYR A 50 2.82 5.76 -6.75
C TYR A 50 4.25 5.77 -7.30
N PRO A 51 4.73 4.75 -8.05
CA PRO A 51 6.07 4.79 -8.60
C PRO A 51 6.24 5.91 -9.62
N ARG A 52 5.19 6.31 -10.35
CA ARG A 52 5.28 7.37 -11.37
C ARG A 52 5.28 8.76 -10.77
N LEU A 53 4.41 9.01 -9.80
CA LEU A 53 4.26 10.31 -9.16
C LEU A 53 5.35 10.57 -8.14
N PHE A 54 5.77 9.54 -7.41
CA PHE A 54 6.72 9.66 -6.32
C PHE A 54 8.10 9.06 -6.65
N ALA A 55 8.39 8.67 -7.89
CA ALA A 55 9.74 8.22 -8.28
C ALA A 55 10.81 9.23 -7.88
N GLU A 56 10.60 10.51 -8.19
CA GLU A 56 11.59 11.55 -7.87
C GLU A 56 11.65 11.85 -6.38
N VAL A 57 10.50 11.85 -5.69
CA VAL A 57 10.46 12.06 -4.24
C VAL A 57 11.12 10.89 -3.51
N ALA A 58 10.93 9.66 -3.96
CA ALA A 58 11.54 8.46 -3.37
C ALA A 58 13.07 8.45 -3.52
N LYS A 59 13.63 9.15 -4.52
CA LYS A 59 15.09 9.33 -4.64
C LYS A 59 15.64 10.34 -3.63
N THR A 60 14.82 11.25 -3.13
CA THR A 60 15.29 12.20 -2.13
C THR A 60 15.66 11.46 -0.85
N ARG A 61 16.86 11.73 -0.33
CA ARG A 61 17.29 11.15 0.95
C ARG A 61 16.31 11.60 2.02
N VAL A 62 15.74 10.64 2.76
CA VAL A 62 14.92 10.94 3.93
C VAL A 62 15.76 11.81 4.87
N PRO A 63 15.33 13.03 5.23
CA PRO A 63 16.10 13.87 6.12
C PRO A 63 16.34 13.14 7.45
N GLU A 64 17.58 13.23 7.96
CA GLU A 64 18.06 12.50 9.14
C GLU A 64 17.09 12.57 10.34
N LYS A 65 16.46 13.73 10.56
CA LYS A 65 15.46 13.93 11.62
C LYS A 65 14.28 12.95 11.57
N PHE A 66 13.89 12.49 10.38
CA PHE A 66 12.81 11.53 10.21
C PHE A 66 13.27 10.09 10.46
N GLU A 67 14.54 9.77 10.18
CA GLU A 67 15.12 8.47 10.52
C GLU A 67 15.20 8.33 12.04
N VAL A 68 15.73 9.35 12.73
CA VAL A 68 15.79 9.40 14.19
C VAL A 68 14.39 9.32 14.81
N ALA A 69 13.42 10.07 14.27
CA ALA A 69 12.04 10.00 14.75
C ALA A 69 11.46 8.60 14.55
N ARG A 70 11.57 8.00 13.35
CA ARG A 70 11.09 6.64 13.10
C ARG A 70 11.69 5.64 14.07
N ASP A 71 12.99 5.70 14.31
CA ASP A 71 13.69 4.75 15.16
C ASP A 71 13.31 4.92 16.64
N CYS A 72 13.06 6.16 17.09
CA CYS A 72 12.55 6.44 18.44
C CYS A 72 11.14 5.87 18.63
N TRP A 73 10.25 6.13 17.67
CA TRP A 73 8.87 5.61 17.67
C TRP A 73 8.83 4.07 17.63
N MET A 74 9.69 3.42 16.84
CA MET A 74 9.74 1.96 16.76
C MET A 74 10.32 1.30 18.02
N ARG A 75 11.16 2.00 18.79
CA ARG A 75 11.68 1.51 20.08
C ARG A 75 10.67 1.63 21.21
N GLU A 76 9.81 2.64 21.17
CA GLU A 76 8.77 2.86 22.19
C GLU A 76 7.55 1.94 21.97
N ALA A 77 7.34 1.46 20.75
CA ALA A 77 6.24 0.57 20.39
C ALA A 77 6.50 -0.94 20.62
N ALA A 78 7.69 -1.33 21.08
CA ALA A 78 8.11 -2.71 21.36
C ALA A 78 8.16 -2.99 22.86
#